data_AF-T1BCR2-F1
#
_entry.id   AF-T1BCR2-F1
#
_cell.length_a   1.000
_cell.length_b   1.000
_cell.length_c   1.000
_cell.angle_alpha   90.00
_cell.angle_beta   90.00
_cell.angle_gamma   90.00
#
_symmetry.space_group_name_H-M   'P 1'
#
loop_
_entity.id
_entity.type
_entity.pdbx_description
1 polymer ?
#
loop_
_entity_poly.entity_id
_entity_poly.type
_entity_poly.pdbx_seq_one_letter_code
_entity_poly.pdbx_strand_id
1 'polypeptide(L)'
;MKIFGAIELWRTRFDYRQDTVFNAATYLGFLEQLARRYRRQGAILIQDNASYHKDAEVWAWFRSNRHWLEVHQLPPYSPELNPTERLW
;
A
#
# COMPACT_ATOMS: atom_id res chain seq x y z
N MET A 1 -11.65 -13.79 -3.71
CA MET A 1 -11.69 -12.60 -2.83
C MET A 1 -10.26 -12.17 -2.61
N LYS A 2 -9.89 -10.92 -2.91
CA LYS A 2 -8.53 -10.42 -2.69
C LYS A 2 -8.56 -9.18 -1.78
N ILE A 3 -7.63 -9.07 -0.84
CA ILE A 3 -7.63 -8.02 0.20
C ILE A 3 -6.31 -7.26 0.17
N PHE A 4 -6.36 -5.94 -0.01
CA PHE A 4 -5.25 -5.06 0.31
C PHE A 4 -5.28 -4.74 1.80
N GLY A 5 -4.13 -4.77 2.48
CA GLY A 5 -4.00 -4.47 3.89
C GLY A 5 -2.84 -3.54 4.17
N ALA A 6 -2.99 -2.64 5.13
CA ALA A 6 -1.94 -1.80 5.67
C ALA A 6 -2.07 -1.78 7.20
N ILE A 7 -0.94 -1.90 7.90
CA ILE A 7 -0.88 -1.77 9.36
C ILE A 7 -0.19 -0.46 9.70
N GLU A 8 -0.86 0.35 10.49
CA GLU A 8 -0.24 1.49 11.15
C GLU A 8 0.40 1.03 12.47
N LEU A 9 1.70 1.22 12.60
CA LEU A 9 2.50 0.63 13.68
C LEU A 9 2.31 1.32 15.03
N TRP A 10 1.99 2.62 15.05
CA TRP A 10 1.94 3.40 16.28
C TRP A 10 0.67 3.17 17.11
N ARG A 11 -0.48 2.99 16.47
CA ARG A 11 -1.76 2.70 17.13
C ARG A 11 -2.28 1.31 16.78
N THR A 12 -1.45 0.47 16.16
CA THR A 12 -1.77 -0.91 15.80
C THR A 12 -3.10 -1.03 15.06
N ARG A 13 -3.34 -0.13 14.09
CA ARG A 13 -4.58 -0.13 13.31
C ARG A 13 -4.38 -0.85 11.99
N PHE A 14 -5.41 -1.58 11.59
CA PHE A 14 -5.44 -2.30 10.33
C PHE A 14 -6.45 -1.68 9.37
N ASP A 15 -5.96 -1.19 8.25
CA ASP A 15 -6.77 -0.66 7.15
C ASP A 15 -6.74 -1.65 6.01
N TYR A 16 -7.93 -2.07 5.56
CA TYR A 16 -8.04 -3.01 4.47
C TYR A 16 -9.11 -2.62 3.48
N ARG A 17 -8.93 -3.09 2.24
CA ARG A 17 -9.90 -2.97 1.16
C ARG A 17 -10.01 -4.30 0.44
N GLN A 18 -11.24 -4.78 0.32
CA GLN A 18 -11.55 -5.97 -0.44
C GLN A 18 -11.89 -5.59 -1.87
N ASP A 19 -11.24 -6.25 -2.83
CA ASP A 19 -11.53 -6.11 -4.25
C ASP A 19 -11.62 -7.49 -4.92
N THR A 20 -12.28 -7.54 -6.07
CA THR A 20 -12.45 -8.78 -6.85
C THR A 20 -11.21 -9.11 -7.69
N VAL A 21 -10.39 -8.10 -7.99
CA VAL A 21 -9.16 -8.21 -8.78
C VAL A 21 -8.03 -7.41 -8.13
N PHE A 22 -6.79 -7.81 -8.38
CA PHE A 22 -5.59 -7.05 -8.01
C PHE A 22 -4.98 -6.49 -9.29
N ASN A 23 -5.10 -5.18 -9.47
CA ASN A 23 -4.53 -4.42 -10.58
C ASN A 23 -4.24 -2.98 -10.14
N ALA A 24 -3.64 -2.18 -11.02
CA ALA A 24 -3.30 -0.78 -10.72
C ALA A 24 -4.50 0.06 -10.29
N ALA A 25 -5.67 -0.11 -10.94
CA ALA A 25 -6.87 0.68 -10.64
C ALA A 25 -7.44 0.39 -9.25
N THR A 26 -7.55 -0.88 -8.87
CA THR A 26 -8.00 -1.29 -7.52
C THR A 26 -7.00 -0.86 -6.46
N TYR A 27 -5.70 -0.93 -6.77
CA TYR A 27 -4.65 -0.45 -5.90
C TYR A 27 -4.70 1.08 -5.68
N LEU A 28 -4.90 1.87 -6.75
CA LEU A 28 -5.12 3.31 -6.64
C LEU A 28 -6.32 3.63 -5.76
N GLY A 29 -7.42 2.89 -5.90
CA GLY A 29 -8.58 3.04 -5.04
C GLY A 29 -8.25 2.78 -3.56
N PHE A 30 -7.38 1.83 -3.25
CA PHE A 30 -6.89 1.61 -1.88
C PHE A 30 -6.01 2.77 -1.39
N LEU A 31 -5.10 3.27 -2.23
CA LEU A 31 -4.24 4.41 -1.90
C LEU A 31 -5.05 5.69 -1.60
N GLU A 32 -6.12 5.94 -2.35
CA GLU A 32 -7.04 7.05 -2.08
C GLU A 32 -7.74 6.93 -0.73
N GLN A 33 -8.12 5.72 -0.33
CA GLN A 33 -8.71 5.46 0.98
C GLN A 33 -7.72 5.78 2.11
N LEU A 34 -6.45 5.35 1.97
CA LEU A 34 -5.40 5.69 2.92
C LEU A 34 -5.15 7.20 2.96
N ALA A 35 -5.13 7.88 1.81
CA ALA A 35 -4.94 9.32 1.75
C ALA A 35 -6.03 10.09 2.52
N ARG A 36 -7.31 9.69 2.40
CA ARG A 36 -8.41 10.31 3.16
C ARG A 36 -8.19 10.24 4.67
N ARG A 37 -7.52 9.19 5.16
CA ARG A 37 -7.29 8.95 6.58
C ARG A 37 -5.99 9.57 7.11
N TYR A 38 -4.90 9.42 6.36
CA TYR A 38 -3.55 9.68 6.87
C TYR A 38 -2.90 10.96 6.33
N ARG A 39 -3.45 11.59 5.30
CA ARG A 39 -2.83 12.77 4.66
C ARG A 39 -2.44 13.89 5.62
N ARG A 40 -3.21 14.10 6.69
CA ARG A 40 -2.92 15.14 7.70
C ARG A 40 -1.90 14.73 8.76
N GLN A 41 -1.62 13.43 8.88
CA GLN A 41 -0.76 12.85 9.91
C GLN A 41 0.63 12.50 9.36
N GLY A 42 0.74 12.33 8.04
CA GLY A 42 1.91 11.75 7.40
C GLY A 42 1.89 10.23 7.49
N ALA A 43 2.52 9.56 6.52
CA ALA A 43 2.62 8.10 6.52
C ALA A 43 3.90 7.62 5.82
N ILE A 44 4.41 6.50 6.29
CA ILE A 44 5.41 5.69 5.61
C ILE A 44 4.69 4.42 5.15
N LEU A 45 4.59 4.23 3.83
CA LEU A 45 4.02 3.03 3.23
C LEU A 45 5.15 2.10 2.79
N ILE A 46 5.16 0.89 3.34
CA ILE A 46 6.07 -0.17 2.94
C ILE A 46 5.25 -1.19 2.15
N GLN A 47 5.63 -1.49 0.92
CA GLN A 47 4.91 -2.41 0.03
C GLN A 47 5.86 -3.45 -0.57
N ASP A 48 5.32 -4.59 -0.99
CA ASP A 48 6.07 -5.63 -1.69
C ASP A 48 6.36 -5.26 -3.15
N ASN A 49 7.01 -6.16 -3.90
CA ASN A 49 7.43 -5.89 -5.27
C ASN A 49 6.40 -6.31 -6.34
N ALA A 50 5.10 -6.40 -5.99
CA ALA A 50 4.07 -6.83 -6.93
C ALA A 50 4.03 -5.96 -8.20
N SER A 51 3.68 -6.58 -9.33
CA SER A 51 3.76 -5.95 -10.65
C SER A 51 2.90 -4.68 -10.77
N TYR A 52 1.74 -4.64 -10.13
CA TYR A 52 0.85 -3.48 -10.12
C TYR A 52 1.38 -2.30 -9.29
N HIS A 53 2.35 -2.50 -8.39
CA HIS A 53 3.03 -1.39 -7.71
C HIS A 53 4.02 -0.64 -8.61
N LYS A 54 4.39 -1.22 -9.76
CA LYS A 54 5.30 -0.63 -10.76
C LYS A 54 4.56 0.14 -11.84
N ASP A 55 3.23 0.19 -11.77
CA ASP A 55 2.40 0.88 -12.75
C ASP A 55 2.69 2.40 -12.78
N ALA A 56 2.71 2.98 -13.98
CA ALA A 56 3.05 4.38 -14.18
C ALA A 56 2.05 5.33 -13.50
N GLU A 57 0.76 4.98 -13.48
CA GLU A 57 -0.28 5.78 -12.83
C GLU A 57 -0.14 5.75 -11.31
N VAL A 58 0.20 4.58 -10.77
CA VAL A 58 0.50 4.41 -9.34
C VAL A 58 1.69 5.28 -8.92
N TRP A 59 2.77 5.28 -9.71
CA TRP A 59 3.92 6.14 -9.43
C TRP A 59 3.64 7.63 -9.64
N ALA A 60 2.78 8.00 -10.60
CA ALA A 60 2.32 9.37 -10.76
C ALA A 60 1.55 9.84 -9.52
N TRP A 61 0.65 8.99 -9.00
CA TRP A 61 -0.08 9.26 -7.78
C TRP A 61 0.87 9.42 -6.58
N PHE A 62 1.86 8.54 -6.44
CA PHE A 62 2.86 8.67 -5.37
C PHE A 62 3.64 9.99 -5.46
N ARG A 63 4.08 10.40 -6.67
CA ARG A 63 4.77 11.67 -6.88
C ARG A 63 3.92 12.86 -6.40
N SER A 64 2.63 12.89 -6.76
CA SER A 64 1.71 13.95 -6.34
C SER A 64 1.45 14.00 -4.82
N ASN A 65 1.75 12.91 -4.11
CA ASN A 65 1.49 12.75 -2.68
C ASN A 65 2.76 12.74 -1.80
N ARG A 66 3.95 13.00 -2.37
CA ARG A 66 5.24 12.96 -1.66
C ARG A 66 5.36 13.91 -0.46
N HIS A 67 4.55 14.96 -0.39
CA HIS A 67 4.57 15.92 0.72
C HIS A 67 4.05 15.36 2.04
N TRP A 68 3.32 14.23 2.02
CA TRP A 68 2.82 13.56 3.22
C TRP A 68 3.10 12.05 3.24
N LEU A 69 3.46 11.47 2.10
CA LEU A 69 3.61 10.03 1.95
C LEU A 69 5.02 9.66 1.46
N GLU A 70 5.74 8.94 2.31
CA GLU A 70 6.97 8.24 1.97
C GLU A 70 6.64 6.79 1.58
N VAL A 71 7.29 6.27 0.53
CA VAL A 71 7.00 4.94 0.00
C VAL A 71 8.30 4.15 -0.13
N HIS A 72 8.35 2.98 0.51
CA HIS A 72 9.46 2.04 0.44
C HIS A 72 9.02 0.73 -0.19
N GLN A 73 9.87 0.20 -1.07
CA GLN A 73 9.70 -1.12 -1.65
C GLN A 73 10.50 -2.12 -0.80
N LEU A 74 9.90 -3.24 -0.44
CA LEU A 74 10.65 -4.35 0.17
C LEU A 74 11.62 -4.96 -0.86
N PRO A 75 12.78 -5.46 -0.41
CA PRO A 75 13.71 -6.16 -1.28
C PRO A 75 13.02 -7.36 -1.97
N PRO A 76 13.38 -7.67 -3.24
CA PRO A 76 12.81 -8.80 -3.96
C PRO A 76 13.12 -10.12 -3.24
N TYR A 77 12.16 -11.04 -3.20
CA TYR A 77 12.32 -12.39 -2.66
C TYR A 77 12.65 -12.45 -1.15
N SER A 78 12.10 -11.54 -0.35
CA SER A 78 12.06 -11.66 1.12
C SER A 78 10.66 -12.01 1.62
N PRO A 79 10.14 -13.22 1.34
CA PRO A 79 8.82 -13.66 1.83
C PRO A 79 8.74 -13.60 3.37
N GLU A 80 9.86 -13.80 4.07
CA GLU A 80 9.97 -13.65 5.52
C GLU A 80 9.77 -12.22 6.05
N LEU A 81 9.87 -11.19 5.20
CA LEU A 81 9.71 -9.78 5.55
C LEU A 81 8.34 -9.20 5.14
N ASN A 82 7.52 -9.96 4.43
CA ASN A 82 6.14 -9.58 4.11
C ASN A 82 5.19 -10.21 5.14
N PRO A 83 4.79 -9.49 6.22
CA PRO A 83 3.86 -10.04 7.22
C PRO A 83 2.52 -10.48 6.63
N THR A 84 2.18 -10.03 5.41
CA THR A 84 1.00 -10.44 4.66
C THR A 84 1.09 -11.85 4.07
N GLU A 85 2.30 -12.42 3.91
CA GLU A 85 2.45 -13.79 3.40
C GLU A 85 2.14 -14.86 4.44
N ARG A 86 2.26 -14.54 5.74
CA ARG A 86 1.87 -15.43 6.86
C ARG A 86 0.37 -15.42 7.18
N LEU A 87 -0.42 -14.65 6.45
CA LEU A 87 -1.87 -14.51 6.64
C LEU A 87 -2.72 -15.33 5.64
N TRP A 88 -2.09 -16.14 4.77
CA TRP A 88 -2.75 -17.10 3.89
C TRP A 88 -2.76 -18.52 4.46
#